data_AF-A0A9D1WK39-F1
#
_entry.id   AF-A0A9D1WK39-F1
#
_cell.length_a   1.000
_cell.length_b   1.000
_cell.length_c   1.000
_cell.angle_alpha   90.00
_cell.angle_beta   90.00
_cell.angle_gamma   90.00
#
_symmetry.space_group_name_H-M   'P 1'
#
loop_
_entity.id
_entity.type
_entity.pdbx_description
1 polymer ?
#
loop_
_entity_poly.entity_id
_entity_poly.type
_entity_poly.pdbx_seq_one_letter_code
_entity_poly.pdbx_strand_id
1 'polypeptide(L)'
;MNFELFDWIFAIVLFGVGIALLTGHGDLFMGGEKGASERKGIYDDKKMAKGFGVGFLLLGAANVVTIFVKNFVASTVYMIFIILVIVGEIIYIKKYCKK
;
A
#
# COMPACT_ATOMS: atom_id res chain seq x y z
N MET A 1 -18.87 -12.13 10.98
CA MET A 1 -18.72 -11.35 9.73
C MET A 1 -18.57 -12.33 8.59
N ASN A 2 -19.32 -12.15 7.49
CA ASN A 2 -19.14 -12.96 6.29
C ASN A 2 -17.77 -12.63 5.67
N PHE A 3 -17.06 -13.65 5.21
CA PHE A 3 -15.73 -13.51 4.59
C PHE A 3 -15.75 -12.52 3.41
N GLU A 4 -16.82 -12.54 2.62
CA GLU A 4 -16.99 -11.62 1.48
C GLU A 4 -17.16 -10.15 1.90
N LEU A 5 -17.87 -9.90 3.00
CA LEU A 5 -18.02 -8.53 3.52
C LEU A 5 -16.68 -8.00 4.03
N PHE A 6 -15.85 -8.87 4.63
CA PHE A 6 -14.51 -8.52 5.07
C PHE A 6 -13.62 -8.12 3.89
N ASP A 7 -13.62 -8.87 2.78
CA ASP A 7 -12.84 -8.54 1.59
C ASP A 7 -13.26 -7.19 0.97
N TRP A 8 -14.56 -6.91 0.88
CA TRP A 8 -15.06 -5.62 0.39
C TRP A 8 -14.65 -4.45 1.29
N ILE A 9 -14.76 -4.60 2.62
CA ILE A 9 -14.30 -3.57 3.57
C ILE A 9 -12.80 -3.37 3.43
N PHE A 10 -12.04 -4.45 3.31
CA PHE A 10 -10.59 -4.40 3.16
C PHE A 10 -10.17 -3.67 1.87
N ALA A 11 -10.85 -3.94 0.74
CA ALA A 11 -10.64 -3.22 -0.50
C ALA A 11 -10.91 -1.72 -0.35
N ILE A 12 -12.04 -1.33 0.26
CA ILE A 12 -12.39 0.09 0.50
C ILE A 12 -11.33 0.78 1.36
N VAL A 13 -10.83 0.10 2.41
CA VAL A 13 -9.77 0.63 3.26
C VAL A 13 -8.46 0.81 2.47
N LEU A 14 -8.06 -0.17 1.66
CA LEU A 14 -6.88 -0.04 0.80
C LEU A 14 -6.97 1.14 -0.16
N PHE A 15 -8.12 1.33 -0.81
CA PHE A 15 -8.37 2.49 -1.67
C PHE A 15 -8.35 3.80 -0.89
N GLY A 16 -9.03 3.86 0.26
CA GLY A 16 -9.08 5.04 1.11
C GLY A 16 -7.69 5.47 1.59
N VAL A 17 -6.89 4.51 2.06
CA VAL A 17 -5.49 4.74 2.46
C VAL A 17 -4.64 5.16 1.27
N GLY A 18 -4.75 4.49 0.12
CA GLY A 18 -4.02 4.85 -1.10
C GLY A 18 -4.29 6.29 -1.55
N ILE A 19 -5.57 6.70 -1.58
CA ILE A 19 -5.97 8.07 -1.93
C ILE A 19 -5.52 9.08 -0.86
N ALA A 20 -5.65 8.74 0.43
CA ALA A 20 -5.21 9.60 1.53
C ALA A 20 -3.68 9.87 1.49
N LEU A 21 -2.89 8.85 1.14
CA LEU A 21 -1.45 9.01 0.93
C LEU A 21 -1.13 9.87 -0.31
N LEU A 22 -1.88 9.72 -1.41
CA LEU A 22 -1.68 10.51 -2.63
C LEU A 22 -2.10 11.99 -2.46
N THR A 23 -3.13 12.26 -1.67
CA THR A 23 -3.66 13.62 -1.43
C THR A 23 -2.85 14.42 -0.41
N GLY A 24 -1.76 13.85 0.12
CA GLY A 24 -0.85 14.56 1.04
C GLY A 24 -1.29 14.54 2.51
N HIS A 25 -2.37 13.85 2.85
CA HIS A 25 -2.76 13.58 4.25
C HIS A 25 -1.98 12.39 4.86
N GLY A 26 -1.03 11.80 4.11
CA GLY A 26 -0.21 10.68 4.55
C GLY A 26 0.79 10.99 5.68
N ASP A 27 0.98 12.25 6.05
CA ASP A 27 1.89 12.63 7.15
C ASP A 27 1.39 12.09 8.51
N LEU A 28 0.09 11.82 8.66
CA LEU A 28 -0.49 11.11 9.82
C LEU A 28 -0.08 9.62 9.88
N PHE A 29 0.11 8.99 8.71
CA PHE A 29 0.50 7.57 8.61
C PHE A 29 2.03 7.39 8.66
N MET A 30 2.80 8.33 8.12
CA MET A 30 4.27 8.27 8.08
C MET A 30 4.95 8.99 9.26
N GLY A 31 4.25 9.89 9.95
CA GLY A 31 4.79 10.71 11.04
C GLY A 31 4.74 10.10 12.44
N GLY A 32 4.19 8.88 12.60
CA GLY A 32 3.92 8.29 13.91
C GLY A 32 5.13 7.70 14.67
N GLU A 33 6.30 7.58 14.05
CA GLU A 33 7.46 6.99 14.74
C GLU A 33 8.33 8.04 15.44
N LYS A 34 8.80 7.71 16.65
CA LYS A 34 9.78 8.49 17.43
C LYS A 34 11.13 8.72 16.70
N GLY A 35 11.36 8.05 15.56
CA GLY A 35 12.50 8.24 14.64
C GLY A 35 12.15 8.91 13.29
N ALA A 36 10.93 9.45 13.14
CA ALA A 36 10.50 10.10 11.90
C ALA A 36 11.39 11.30 11.55
N SER A 37 11.86 12.08 12.53
CA SER A 37 12.76 13.23 12.29
C SER A 37 14.07 12.82 11.59
N GLU A 38 14.61 11.65 11.92
CA GLU A 38 15.85 11.13 11.34
C GLU A 38 15.63 10.57 9.93
N ARG A 39 14.47 9.92 9.70
CA ARG A 39 14.06 9.46 8.36
C ARG A 39 13.69 10.61 7.41
N LYS A 40 13.09 11.69 7.92
CA LYS A 40 12.83 12.94 7.18
C LYS A 40 14.12 13.61 6.68
N GLY A 41 15.24 13.37 7.37
CA GLY A 41 16.57 13.83 6.94
C GLY A 41 17.15 13.02 5.78
N ILE A 42 16.94 11.70 5.75
CA ILE A 42 17.55 10.77 4.79
C ILE A 42 16.65 10.48 3.59
N TYR A 43 15.34 10.60 3.74
CA TYR A 43 14.36 10.27 2.71
C TYR A 43 13.33 11.39 2.49
N ASP A 44 12.75 11.42 1.29
CA ASP A 44 11.72 12.36 0.85
C ASP A 44 10.33 11.76 1.11
N ASP A 45 9.67 12.23 2.18
CA ASP A 45 8.33 11.81 2.59
C ASP A 45 7.29 11.96 1.47
N LYS A 46 7.42 12.99 0.62
CA LYS A 46 6.44 13.25 -0.44
C LYS A 46 6.54 12.19 -1.54
N LYS A 47 7.76 11.72 -1.83
CA LYS A 47 7.98 10.62 -2.80
C LYS A 47 7.60 9.28 -2.21
N MET A 48 7.90 9.04 -0.92
CA MET A 48 7.46 7.83 -0.23
C MET A 48 5.93 7.75 -0.20
N ALA A 49 5.25 8.82 0.22
CA ALA A 49 3.79 8.85 0.30
C ALA A 49 3.13 8.55 -1.05
N LYS A 50 3.68 9.09 -2.14
CA LYS A 50 3.21 8.77 -3.49
C LYS A 50 3.46 7.32 -3.88
N GLY A 51 4.65 6.79 -3.59
CA GLY A 51 4.99 5.39 -3.89
C GLY A 51 4.06 4.41 -3.18
N PHE A 52 3.92 4.57 -1.86
CA PHE A 52 3.01 3.76 -1.05
C PHE A 52 1.54 3.95 -1.44
N GLY A 53 1.12 5.19 -1.74
CA GLY A 53 -0.23 5.47 -2.21
C GLY A 53 -0.58 4.72 -3.49
N VAL A 54 0.34 4.67 -4.46
CA VAL A 54 0.17 3.88 -5.70
C VAL A 54 0.15 2.38 -5.41
N GLY A 55 1.02 1.87 -4.54
CA GLY A 55 1.02 0.45 -4.19
C GLY A 55 -0.25 0.00 -3.48
N PHE A 56 -0.79 0.80 -2.55
CA PHE A 56 -2.08 0.53 -1.92
C PHE A 56 -3.25 0.52 -2.91
N LEU A 57 -3.24 1.39 -3.92
CA LEU A 57 -4.24 1.35 -5.00
C LEU A 57 -4.14 0.07 -5.84
N LEU A 58 -2.91 -0.35 -6.17
CA LEU A 58 -2.67 -1.60 -6.92
C LEU A 58 -3.13 -2.83 -6.13
N LEU A 59 -2.87 -2.86 -4.82
CA LEU A 59 -3.36 -3.90 -3.93
C LEU A 59 -4.89 -3.90 -3.84
N GLY A 60 -5.51 -2.72 -3.73
CA GLY A 60 -6.97 -2.58 -3.73
C GLY A 60 -7.59 -3.13 -5.02
N ALA A 61 -7.04 -2.79 -6.18
CA ALA A 61 -7.50 -3.30 -7.47
C ALA A 61 -7.34 -4.83 -7.59
N ALA A 62 -6.19 -5.37 -7.18
CA ALA A 62 -5.95 -6.81 -7.19
C ALA A 62 -6.89 -7.57 -6.23
N ASN A 63 -7.23 -6.97 -5.09
CA ASN A 63 -8.18 -7.54 -4.15
C ASN A 63 -9.59 -7.63 -4.76
N VAL A 64 -10.06 -6.55 -5.40
CA VAL A 64 -11.35 -6.55 -6.11
C VAL A 64 -11.43 -7.66 -7.16
N VAL A 65 -10.37 -7.86 -7.95
CA VAL A 65 -10.31 -8.96 -8.93
C VAL A 65 -10.43 -10.32 -8.23
N THR A 66 -9.80 -10.48 -7.07
CA THR A 66 -9.85 -11.73 -6.28
C THR A 66 -11.25 -12.00 -5.72
N ILE A 67 -12.02 -10.96 -5.38
CA ILE A 67 -13.42 -11.09 -4.94
C ILE A 67 -14.30 -11.64 -6.06
N PHE A 68 -14.10 -11.20 -7.31
CA PHE A 68 -14.86 -11.70 -8.46
C PHE A 68 -14.37 -13.09 -8.93
N VAL A 69 -13.06 -13.34 -8.85
CA VAL A 69 -12.43 -14.58 -9.28
C VAL A 69 -12.11 -15.44 -8.06
N LYS A 70 -13.14 -16.08 -7.48
CA LYS A 70 -13.04 -16.96 -6.30
C LYS A 70 -12.43 -18.33 -6.65
N ASN A 71 -11.17 -18.33 -7.08
CA ASN A 71 -10.40 -19.54 -7.39
C ASN A 71 -9.25 -19.71 -6.39
N PHE A 72 -8.96 -20.94 -5.98
CA PHE A 72 -7.81 -21.25 -5.10
C PHE A 72 -6.47 -20.77 -5.70
N VAL A 73 -6.36 -20.85 -7.04
CA VAL A 73 -5.21 -20.34 -7.80
C VAL A 73 -5.12 -18.82 -7.72
N ALA A 74 -6.25 -18.10 -7.83
CA ALA A 74 -6.26 -16.64 -7.75
C ALA A 74 -5.83 -16.15 -6.36
N SER A 75 -6.27 -16.83 -5.29
CA SER A 75 -5.83 -16.54 -3.92
C SER A 75 -4.32 -16.76 -3.73
N THR A 76 -3.78 -17.83 -4.31
CA THR A 76 -2.34 -18.12 -4.28
C THR A 76 -1.53 -17.07 -5.04
N VAL A 77 -1.99 -16.67 -6.23
CA VAL A 77 -1.35 -15.63 -7.05
C VAL A 77 -1.40 -14.26 -6.36
N TYR A 78 -2.52 -13.94 -5.71
CA TYR A 78 -2.67 -12.70 -4.94
C TYR A 78 -1.64 -12.59 -3.79
N MET A 79 -1.38 -13.69 -3.08
CA MET A 79 -0.32 -13.73 -2.06
C MET A 79 1.06 -13.42 -2.62
N ILE A 80 1.41 -13.99 -3.78
CA ILE A 80 2.68 -13.71 -4.48
C ILE A 80 2.73 -12.24 -4.92
N PHE A 81 1.62 -11.72 -5.44
CA PHE A 81 1.51 -10.33 -5.88
C PHE A 81 1.73 -9.33 -4.73
N ILE A 82 1.17 -9.59 -3.55
CA ILE A 82 1.40 -8.76 -2.36
C ILE A 82 2.90 -8.67 -2.05
N ILE A 83 3.59 -9.81 -2.04
CA ILE A 83 5.03 -9.84 -1.74
C ILE A 83 5.82 -9.02 -2.76
N LEU A 84 5.47 -9.13 -4.06
CA LEU A 84 6.10 -8.36 -5.12
C LEU A 84 5.87 -6.85 -4.97
N VAL A 85 4.66 -6.43 -4.60
CA VAL A 85 4.36 -5.00 -4.35
C VAL A 85 5.18 -4.47 -3.18
N ILE A 86 5.23 -5.20 -2.05
CA ILE A 86 6.01 -4.80 -0.87
C ILE A 86 7.51 -4.67 -1.22
N VAL A 87 8.07 -5.67 -1.92
CA VAL A 87 9.47 -5.64 -2.35
C VAL A 87 9.72 -4.47 -3.32
N GLY A 88 8.79 -4.23 -4.25
CA GLY A 88 8.83 -3.10 -5.19
C GLY A 88 8.84 -1.75 -4.48
N GLU A 89 7.98 -1.56 -3.49
CA GLU A 89 7.94 -0.34 -2.67
C GLU A 89 9.25 -0.14 -1.89
N ILE A 90 9.80 -1.20 -1.27
CA ILE A 90 11.08 -1.13 -0.55
C ILE A 90 12.23 -0.71 -1.49
N ILE A 91 12.30 -1.30 -2.68
CA ILE A 91 13.30 -0.94 -3.70
C ILE A 91 13.11 0.51 -4.15
N TYR A 92 11.85 0.92 -4.40
CA TYR A 92 11.52 2.27 -4.80
C TYR A 92 11.97 3.30 -3.77
N ILE A 93 11.73 3.04 -2.48
CA ILE A 93 12.16 3.92 -1.38
C ILE A 93 13.68 4.04 -1.34
N LYS A 94 14.40 2.92 -1.39
CA LYS A 94 15.87 2.92 -1.33
C LYS A 94 16.51 3.64 -2.51
N LYS A 95 15.93 3.53 -3.72
CA LYS A 95 16.53 4.05 -4.95
C LYS A 95 16.10 5.47 -5.29
N TYR A 96 14.85 5.83 -5.04
CA TYR A 96 14.25 7.09 -5.51
C TYR A 96 13.84 8.04 -4.39
N CYS A 97 13.60 7.53 -3.18
CA CYS A 97 13.19 8.37 -2.05
C CYS A 97 14.36 8.80 -1.18
N LYS A 98 15.57 8.27 -1.36
CA LYS A 98 16.75 8.74 -0.63
C LYS A 98 17.09 10.17 -1.11
N LYS A 99 17.28 11.10 -0.17
CA LYS A 99 17.73 12.46 -0.43
C LYS A 99 19.20 12.49 -0.83
#